data_AF-A0A543FD70-F1
#
_entry.id   AF-A0A543FD70-F1
#
_cell.length_a   1.000
_cell.length_b   1.000
_cell.length_c   1.000
_cell.angle_alpha   90.00
_cell.angle_beta   90.00
_cell.angle_gamma   90.00
#
_symmetry.space_group_name_H-M   'P 1'
#
loop_
_entity.id
_entity.type
_entity.pdbx_description
1 polymer ?
#
loop_
_entity_poly.entity_id
_entity_poly.type
_entity_poly.pdbx_seq_one_letter_code
_entity_poly.pdbx_strand_id
1 'polypeptide(L)'
;MNRSRIRALGAALPAGEFTTDEVLNRMSSGGEFDVERITGIAHRHMVDRTEEDTLTLGVAAALDCLAGSGYDPADLDVIICGGTTVHDGFRMVFEPSAAGEIARRIGAVNATGYDVANACGGTMTGIYLLDNLIRAGVVRTGMVVTPEVISPVTEGALAEAVDARDPQFAALTLADAAVAVVLDRAVDDAEAVHYIDMITCAEYSGLCIAKPSDSTENMIMLTDNLTMQAAPRRETWAKFHRDVLAKKGTTFAEENFDYIVFHQLGVGFTEKLAESGSKIHGAPMPPRLACVEKYGNTGASTHFLVLRDYLSRGLIPAGSKICFVPTASGMVFGVLSATIGELVK
;
A
#
# COMPACT_ATOMS: atom_id res chain seq x y z
N MET A 1 4.87 28.52 -1.57
CA MET A 1 4.66 27.40 -2.50
C MET A 1 3.46 26.60 -2.01
N ASN A 2 2.54 26.18 -2.89
CA ASN A 2 1.45 25.28 -2.52
C ASN A 2 1.95 23.83 -2.65
N ARG A 3 2.61 23.30 -1.61
CA ARG A 3 2.94 21.87 -1.49
C ARG A 3 2.22 21.32 -0.25
N SER A 4 1.87 20.05 -0.29
CA SER A 4 1.44 19.33 0.92
C SER A 4 2.64 18.71 1.62
N ARG A 5 2.44 18.23 2.84
CA ARG A 5 3.37 17.37 3.57
C ARG A 5 2.62 16.22 4.21
N ILE A 6 3.35 15.15 4.49
CA ILE A 6 2.85 14.04 5.32
C ILE A 6 3.10 14.47 6.77
N ARG A 7 2.03 14.69 7.52
CA ARG A 7 2.08 15.22 8.89
C ARG A 7 2.18 14.11 9.95
N ALA A 8 1.44 13.03 9.73
CA ALA A 8 1.37 11.90 10.64
C ALA A 8 1.08 10.60 9.89
N LEU A 9 1.48 9.51 10.52
CA LEU A 9 1.32 8.16 10.02
C LEU A 9 0.96 7.23 11.18
N GLY A 10 -0.21 6.60 11.07
CA GLY A 10 -0.63 5.53 11.96
C GLY A 10 -0.74 4.20 11.24
N ALA A 11 -0.71 3.11 12.00
CA ALA A 11 -0.95 1.78 11.50
C ALA A 11 -1.69 0.91 12.52
N ALA A 12 -2.39 -0.09 12.02
CA ALA A 12 -2.95 -1.16 12.82
C ALA A 12 -2.69 -2.50 12.13
N LEU A 13 -2.32 -3.49 12.93
CA LEU A 13 -2.14 -4.87 12.49
C LEU A 13 -3.19 -5.74 13.17
N PRO A 14 -3.72 -6.75 12.48
CA PRO A 14 -4.54 -7.76 13.12
C PRO A 14 -3.79 -8.47 14.26
N ALA A 15 -4.55 -8.93 15.26
CA ALA A 15 -3.99 -9.69 16.38
C ALA A 15 -3.40 -11.05 15.95
N GLY A 16 -3.96 -11.66 14.90
CA GLY A 16 -3.49 -12.94 14.37
C GLY A 16 -2.18 -12.81 13.60
N GLU A 17 -1.10 -13.37 14.14
CA GLU A 17 0.19 -13.53 13.47
C GLU A 17 0.40 -15.00 13.08
N PHE A 18 0.79 -15.24 11.84
CA PHE A 18 0.94 -16.58 11.29
C PHE A 18 2.25 -16.72 10.50
N THR A 19 2.93 -17.83 10.69
CA THR A 19 4.01 -18.27 9.80
C THR A 19 3.45 -18.70 8.44
N THR A 20 4.28 -18.66 7.40
CA THR A 20 3.90 -19.18 6.09
C THR A 20 3.49 -20.65 6.15
N ASP A 21 4.20 -21.48 6.92
CA ASP A 21 3.85 -22.89 7.11
C ASP A 21 2.48 -23.08 7.76
N GLU A 22 2.15 -22.31 8.81
CA GLU A 22 0.83 -22.36 9.45
C GLU A 22 -0.33 -21.99 8.52
N VAL A 23 -0.08 -21.08 7.57
CA VAL A 23 -1.07 -20.70 6.55
C VAL A 23 -1.21 -21.82 5.51
N LEU A 24 -0.09 -22.35 4.99
CA LEU A 24 -0.10 -23.38 3.96
C LEU A 24 -0.61 -24.75 4.45
N ASN A 25 -0.46 -25.05 5.75
CA ASN A 25 -1.03 -26.26 6.37
C ASN A 25 -2.57 -26.31 6.32
N ARG A 26 -3.24 -25.22 5.92
CA ARG A 26 -4.70 -25.16 5.74
C ARG A 26 -5.15 -25.53 4.32
N MET A 27 -4.24 -25.82 3.41
CA MET A 27 -4.59 -26.11 2.01
C MET A 27 -5.36 -27.41 1.84
N SER A 28 -6.31 -27.40 0.91
CA SER A 28 -7.15 -28.56 0.61
C SER A 28 -6.52 -29.54 -0.39
N SER A 29 -5.64 -29.05 -1.29
CA SER A 29 -5.10 -29.84 -2.40
C SER A 29 -3.98 -30.81 -2.02
N GLY A 30 -3.34 -30.62 -0.86
CA GLY A 30 -2.13 -31.36 -0.46
C GLY A 30 -0.92 -31.10 -1.37
N GLY A 31 -0.98 -30.07 -2.22
CA GLY A 31 0.13 -29.67 -3.09
C GLY A 31 1.32 -29.11 -2.30
N GLU A 32 2.51 -29.17 -2.89
CA GLU A 32 3.73 -28.59 -2.31
C GLU A 32 3.92 -27.15 -2.81
N PHE A 33 3.96 -26.20 -1.87
CA PHE A 33 4.10 -24.77 -2.14
C PHE A 33 5.24 -24.17 -1.34
N ASP A 34 6.34 -23.86 -2.01
CA ASP A 34 7.52 -23.24 -1.39
C ASP A 34 7.39 -21.70 -1.30
N VAL A 35 6.31 -21.18 -0.71
CA VAL A 35 6.03 -19.73 -0.72
C VAL A 35 7.13 -18.93 -0.06
N GLU A 36 7.59 -19.33 1.14
CA GLU A 36 8.65 -18.62 1.86
C GLU A 36 9.96 -18.62 1.06
N ARG A 37 10.38 -19.76 0.50
CA ARG A 37 11.61 -19.83 -0.31
C ARG A 37 11.53 -18.95 -1.57
N ILE A 38 10.36 -18.85 -2.20
CA ILE A 38 10.18 -18.08 -3.44
C ILE A 38 10.09 -16.58 -3.16
N THR A 39 9.45 -16.19 -2.05
CA THR A 39 9.05 -14.81 -1.78
C THR A 39 9.84 -14.14 -0.66
N GLY A 40 10.43 -14.93 0.24
CA GLY A 40 11.03 -14.50 1.50
C GLY A 40 10.00 -14.21 2.61
N ILE A 41 8.71 -14.43 2.38
CA ILE A 41 7.67 -14.16 3.39
C ILE A 41 7.69 -15.28 4.42
N ALA A 42 8.14 -14.95 5.64
CA ALA A 42 8.17 -15.89 6.75
C ALA A 42 6.93 -15.73 7.65
N HIS A 43 6.54 -14.48 7.92
CA HIS A 43 5.41 -14.15 8.79
C HIS A 43 4.43 -13.19 8.09
N ARG A 44 3.19 -13.20 8.57
CA ARG A 44 2.13 -12.29 8.14
C ARG A 44 1.06 -12.13 9.22
N HIS A 45 0.26 -11.08 9.09
CA HIS A 45 -0.93 -10.89 9.90
C HIS A 45 -2.20 -11.18 9.10
N MET A 46 -3.19 -11.80 9.72
CA MET A 46 -4.53 -12.03 9.14
C MET A 46 -5.59 -11.79 10.22
N VAL A 47 -6.72 -11.20 9.83
CA VAL A 47 -7.83 -10.88 10.75
C VAL A 47 -8.49 -12.10 11.36
N ASP A 48 -8.89 -11.98 12.63
CA ASP A 48 -9.97 -12.81 13.18
C ASP A 48 -11.32 -12.25 12.71
N ARG A 49 -12.01 -12.98 11.83
CA ARG A 49 -13.29 -12.56 11.23
C ARG A 49 -14.43 -12.35 12.23
N THR A 50 -14.26 -12.79 13.47
CA THR A 50 -15.27 -12.60 14.52
C THR A 50 -15.15 -11.24 15.23
N GLU A 51 -13.97 -10.63 15.21
CA GLU A 51 -13.68 -9.38 15.95
C GLU A 51 -13.13 -8.26 15.05
N GLU A 52 -12.48 -8.61 13.94
CA GLU A 52 -11.72 -7.71 13.09
C GLU A 52 -12.26 -7.69 11.65
N ASP A 53 -12.39 -6.48 11.10
CA ASP A 53 -12.80 -6.23 9.73
C ASP A 53 -12.13 -4.95 9.20
N THR A 54 -12.48 -4.55 7.97
CA THR A 54 -11.98 -3.32 7.36
C THR A 54 -12.20 -2.09 8.25
N LEU A 55 -13.38 -1.96 8.86
CA LEU A 55 -13.74 -0.76 9.61
C LEU A 55 -13.05 -0.72 10.97
N THR A 56 -12.89 -1.86 11.65
CA THR A 56 -12.18 -1.90 12.94
C THR A 56 -10.70 -1.56 12.76
N LEU A 57 -10.03 -2.17 11.78
CA LEU A 57 -8.63 -1.85 11.48
C LEU A 57 -8.46 -0.42 10.96
N GLY A 58 -9.36 0.05 10.10
CA GLY A 58 -9.33 1.42 9.58
C GLY A 58 -9.48 2.46 10.68
N VAL A 59 -10.40 2.25 11.62
CA VAL A 59 -10.56 3.10 12.81
C VAL A 59 -9.32 3.06 13.69
N ALA A 60 -8.77 1.88 13.96
CA ALA A 60 -7.57 1.74 14.79
C ALA A 60 -6.37 2.49 14.18
N ALA A 61 -6.12 2.34 12.87
CA ALA A 61 -5.05 3.05 12.19
C ALA A 61 -5.28 4.58 12.15
N ALA A 62 -6.52 5.01 11.95
CA ALA A 62 -6.88 6.44 11.95
C ALA A 62 -6.66 7.07 13.33
N LEU A 63 -7.03 6.38 14.42
CA LEU A 63 -6.81 6.83 15.79
C LEU A 63 -5.31 6.85 16.15
N ASP A 64 -4.54 5.83 15.75
CA ASP A 64 -3.07 5.81 15.91
C ASP A 64 -2.43 7.02 15.20
N CYS A 65 -2.90 7.32 13.98
CA CYS A 65 -2.41 8.46 13.22
C CYS A 65 -2.76 9.80 13.89
N LEU A 66 -3.99 9.93 14.41
CA LEU A 66 -4.45 11.15 15.07
C LEU A 66 -3.73 11.41 16.38
N ALA A 67 -3.39 10.37 17.15
CA ALA A 67 -2.69 10.47 18.43
C ALA A 67 -1.38 11.27 18.34
N GLY A 68 -0.68 11.16 17.20
CA GLY A 68 0.50 11.96 16.91
C GLY A 68 0.23 13.25 16.11
N SER A 69 -0.85 13.33 15.33
CA SER A 69 -1.00 14.37 14.32
C SER A 69 -0.98 15.82 14.82
N GLY A 70 -1.43 16.04 16.06
CA GLY A 70 -1.73 17.38 16.60
C GLY A 70 -3.04 17.97 16.03
N TYR A 71 -3.85 17.15 15.38
CA TYR A 71 -5.19 17.49 14.88
C TYR A 71 -6.25 16.74 15.66
N ASP A 72 -7.38 17.39 15.92
CA ASP A 72 -8.60 16.73 16.35
C ASP A 72 -9.29 16.08 15.14
N PRO A 73 -10.09 15.01 15.32
CA PRO A 73 -10.88 14.43 14.23
C PRO A 73 -11.72 15.47 13.47
N ALA A 74 -12.25 16.47 14.19
CA ALA A 74 -13.07 17.54 13.63
C ALA A 74 -12.29 18.54 12.75
N ASP A 75 -10.95 18.52 12.78
CA ASP A 75 -10.10 19.35 11.92
C ASP A 75 -9.94 18.77 10.50
N LEU A 76 -10.32 17.51 10.28
CA LEU A 76 -10.23 16.86 8.98
C LEU A 76 -11.34 17.37 8.06
N ASP A 77 -10.95 17.87 6.88
CA ASP A 77 -11.89 18.32 5.85
C ASP A 77 -12.33 17.17 4.92
N VAL A 78 -11.48 16.14 4.81
CA VAL A 78 -11.73 14.97 3.95
C VAL A 78 -11.06 13.71 4.50
N ILE A 79 -11.76 12.58 4.39
CA ILE A 79 -11.24 11.23 4.61
C ILE A 79 -11.40 10.44 3.30
N ILE A 80 -10.30 9.87 2.82
CA ILE A 80 -10.27 9.05 1.61
C ILE A 80 -9.92 7.61 2.02
N CYS A 81 -10.82 6.66 1.77
CA CYS A 81 -10.49 5.24 1.97
C CYS A 81 -9.86 4.66 0.71
N GLY A 82 -8.66 4.08 0.82
CA GLY A 82 -7.96 3.42 -0.29
C GLY A 82 -7.87 1.90 -0.15
N GLY A 83 -8.53 1.30 0.85
CA GLY A 83 -8.41 -0.12 1.18
C GLY A 83 -9.54 -0.99 0.65
N THR A 84 -9.66 -2.19 1.20
CA THR A 84 -10.83 -3.05 0.97
C THR A 84 -12.04 -2.53 1.73
N THR A 85 -13.22 -3.11 1.46
CA THR A 85 -14.48 -2.75 2.13
C THR A 85 -15.17 -4.00 2.69
N VAL A 86 -14.39 -4.89 3.30
CA VAL A 86 -14.86 -6.15 3.87
C VAL A 86 -15.36 -5.89 5.30
N HIS A 87 -16.67 -5.86 5.50
CA HIS A 87 -17.32 -5.73 6.80
C HIS A 87 -18.74 -6.32 6.75
N ASP A 88 -19.55 -6.16 7.81
CA ASP A 88 -20.93 -6.69 7.87
C ASP A 88 -21.01 -8.22 7.64
N GLY A 89 -20.43 -8.97 8.58
CA GLY A 89 -20.32 -10.43 8.46
C GLY A 89 -19.30 -10.86 7.41
N PHE A 90 -18.20 -10.09 7.30
CA PHE A 90 -17.06 -10.35 6.42
C PHE A 90 -17.41 -10.38 4.92
N ARG A 91 -18.33 -9.51 4.52
CA ARG A 91 -18.77 -9.35 3.12
C ARG A 91 -18.17 -8.09 2.51
N MET A 92 -17.96 -8.10 1.21
CA MET A 92 -17.63 -6.86 0.50
C MET A 92 -18.86 -5.94 0.46
N VAL A 93 -18.71 -4.74 0.99
CA VAL A 93 -19.75 -3.71 0.99
C VAL A 93 -19.37 -2.62 0.01
N PHE A 94 -20.28 -2.30 -0.92
CA PHE A 94 -20.06 -1.26 -1.92
C PHE A 94 -20.52 0.12 -1.43
N GLU A 95 -21.57 0.17 -0.61
CA GLU A 95 -22.15 1.40 -0.08
C GLU A 95 -22.82 1.14 1.29
N PRO A 96 -22.81 2.13 2.23
CA PRO A 96 -22.13 3.43 2.17
C PRO A 96 -20.60 3.32 2.19
N SER A 97 -19.90 4.43 1.96
CA SER A 97 -18.43 4.44 1.92
C SER A 97 -17.81 4.05 3.27
N ALA A 98 -16.76 3.24 3.24
CA ALA A 98 -15.96 2.91 4.41
C ALA A 98 -15.34 4.18 5.02
N ALA A 99 -14.92 5.14 4.19
CA ALA A 99 -14.47 6.45 4.64
C ALA A 99 -15.52 7.19 5.49
N GLY A 100 -16.79 7.18 5.08
CA GLY A 100 -17.88 7.80 5.83
C GLY A 100 -18.14 7.13 7.18
N GLU A 101 -18.08 5.79 7.21
CA GLU A 101 -18.23 5.05 8.47
C GLU A 101 -17.03 5.23 9.41
N ILE A 102 -15.81 5.26 8.88
CA ILE A 102 -14.60 5.57 9.66
C ILE A 102 -14.70 6.99 10.22
N ALA A 103 -15.07 7.98 9.39
CA ALA A 103 -15.27 9.36 9.80
C ALA A 103 -16.24 9.47 10.98
N ARG A 104 -17.39 8.78 10.89
CA ARG A 104 -18.39 8.74 11.96
C ARG A 104 -17.83 8.11 13.24
N ARG A 105 -17.07 7.01 13.13
CA ARG A 105 -16.52 6.27 14.29
C ARG A 105 -15.41 7.03 15.01
N ILE A 106 -14.58 7.79 14.29
CA ILE A 106 -13.50 8.60 14.90
C ILE A 106 -13.95 10.01 15.30
N GLY A 107 -15.20 10.41 14.97
CA GLY A 107 -15.73 11.73 15.30
C GLY A 107 -15.31 12.86 14.35
N ALA A 108 -14.92 12.53 13.12
CA ALA A 108 -14.57 13.51 12.08
C ALA A 108 -15.82 14.13 11.42
N VAL A 109 -16.58 14.89 12.22
CA VAL A 109 -17.92 15.39 11.85
C VAL A 109 -17.95 16.39 10.70
N ASN A 110 -16.81 17.02 10.39
CA ASN A 110 -16.68 17.99 9.30
C ASN A 110 -16.11 17.38 8.02
N ALA A 111 -15.63 16.14 8.07
CA ALA A 111 -14.96 15.51 6.95
C ALA A 111 -15.96 15.03 5.90
N THR A 112 -15.70 15.36 4.64
CA THR A 112 -16.28 14.63 3.52
C THR A 112 -15.61 13.26 3.40
N GLY A 113 -16.35 12.20 3.07
CA GLY A 113 -15.83 10.83 3.08
C GLY A 113 -16.15 10.05 1.80
N TYR A 114 -15.14 9.55 1.10
CA TYR A 114 -15.33 8.70 -0.08
C TYR A 114 -14.22 7.66 -0.25
N ASP A 115 -14.56 6.57 -0.94
CA ASP A 115 -13.66 5.45 -1.19
C ASP A 115 -13.08 5.52 -2.61
N VAL A 116 -11.85 5.04 -2.77
CA VAL A 116 -11.16 4.97 -4.06
C VAL A 116 -10.63 3.56 -4.27
N ALA A 117 -11.20 2.86 -5.24
CA ALA A 117 -10.73 1.54 -5.64
C ALA A 117 -9.61 1.67 -6.68
N ASN A 118 -8.37 1.33 -6.31
CA ASN A 118 -7.25 1.24 -7.25
C ASN A 118 -6.27 0.10 -6.91
N ALA A 119 -6.83 -1.05 -6.50
CA ALA A 119 -6.07 -2.22 -6.02
C ALA A 119 -4.98 -1.81 -5.01
N CYS A 120 -3.79 -2.43 -5.08
CA CYS A 120 -2.64 -2.07 -4.24
C CYS A 120 -2.12 -0.62 -4.41
N GLY A 121 -2.71 0.17 -5.31
CA GLY A 121 -2.41 1.57 -5.54
C GLY A 121 -3.27 2.51 -4.71
N GLY A 122 -4.20 1.98 -3.90
CA GLY A 122 -5.19 2.75 -3.15
C GLY A 122 -4.62 3.85 -2.27
N THR A 123 -3.67 3.56 -1.37
CA THR A 123 -3.04 4.59 -0.51
C THR A 123 -2.39 5.71 -1.34
N MET A 124 -1.64 5.34 -2.37
CA MET A 124 -0.95 6.31 -3.21
C MET A 124 -1.93 7.15 -4.04
N THR A 125 -3.04 6.56 -4.47
CA THR A 125 -4.10 7.28 -5.17
C THR A 125 -4.81 8.25 -4.23
N GLY A 126 -5.10 7.83 -2.99
CA GLY A 126 -5.64 8.71 -1.96
C GLY A 126 -4.71 9.90 -1.69
N ILE A 127 -3.40 9.65 -1.56
CA ILE A 127 -2.39 10.70 -1.38
C ILE A 127 -2.32 11.62 -2.59
N TYR A 128 -2.37 11.08 -3.81
CA TYR A 128 -2.39 11.86 -5.04
C TYR A 128 -3.59 12.81 -5.08
N LEU A 129 -4.78 12.31 -4.75
CA LEU A 129 -5.99 13.13 -4.72
C LEU A 129 -5.91 14.19 -3.62
N LEU A 130 -5.49 13.80 -2.41
CA LEU A 130 -5.41 14.70 -1.27
C LEU A 130 -4.35 15.79 -1.45
N ASP A 131 -3.16 15.46 -1.98
CA ASP A 131 -2.14 16.45 -2.35
C ASP A 131 -2.73 17.49 -3.31
N ASN A 132 -3.42 17.05 -4.37
CA ASN A 132 -4.03 17.96 -5.33
C ASN A 132 -5.14 18.83 -4.73
N LEU A 133 -5.98 18.29 -3.83
CA LEU A 133 -7.00 19.07 -3.13
C LEU A 133 -6.39 20.15 -2.22
N ILE A 134 -5.33 19.83 -1.48
CA ILE A 134 -4.61 20.78 -0.62
C ILE A 134 -3.94 21.88 -1.46
N ARG A 135 -3.32 21.49 -2.57
CA ARG A 135 -2.64 22.41 -3.49
C ARG A 135 -3.60 23.37 -4.19
N ALA A 136 -4.79 22.88 -4.54
CA ALA A 136 -5.89 23.67 -5.08
C ALA A 136 -6.57 24.56 -4.03
N GLY A 137 -6.31 24.33 -2.73
CA GLY A 137 -6.93 25.06 -1.63
C GLY A 137 -8.38 24.65 -1.36
N VAL A 138 -8.80 23.47 -1.84
CA VAL A 138 -10.13 22.91 -1.60
C VAL A 138 -10.25 22.39 -0.17
N VAL A 139 -9.16 21.81 0.36
CA VAL A 139 -9.05 21.35 1.75
C VAL A 139 -7.76 21.89 2.36
N ARG A 140 -7.73 21.99 3.69
CA ARG A 140 -6.55 22.36 4.47
C ARG A 140 -5.85 21.13 5.03
N THR A 141 -6.62 20.19 5.56
CA THR A 141 -6.13 18.98 6.20
C THR A 141 -7.03 17.81 5.82
N GLY A 142 -6.44 16.67 5.49
CA GLY A 142 -7.21 15.44 5.25
C GLY A 142 -6.45 14.20 5.65
N MET A 143 -7.15 13.08 5.62
CA MET A 143 -6.60 11.77 5.94
C MET A 143 -6.86 10.78 4.82
N VAL A 144 -5.83 9.99 4.48
CA VAL A 144 -5.98 8.79 3.68
C VAL A 144 -5.92 7.61 4.63
N VAL A 145 -6.99 6.81 4.68
CA VAL A 145 -7.05 5.59 5.51
C VAL A 145 -7.10 4.39 4.57
N THR A 146 -6.23 3.42 4.77
CA THR A 146 -6.16 2.23 3.93
C THR A 146 -6.17 0.99 4.80
N PRO A 147 -7.36 0.52 5.19
CA PRO A 147 -7.55 -0.81 5.75
C PRO A 147 -7.53 -1.86 4.63
N GLU A 148 -6.44 -2.61 4.51
CA GLU A 148 -6.34 -3.72 3.57
C GLU A 148 -6.65 -5.02 4.31
N VAL A 149 -7.89 -5.50 4.19
CA VAL A 149 -8.33 -6.83 4.62
C VAL A 149 -8.55 -7.66 3.37
N ILE A 150 -7.52 -8.43 2.99
CA ILE A 150 -7.44 -9.17 1.73
C ILE A 150 -7.20 -10.68 1.94
N SER A 151 -7.03 -11.13 3.19
CA SER A 151 -7.02 -12.55 3.58
C SER A 151 -8.15 -13.42 3.01
N PRO A 152 -9.39 -12.95 2.73
CA PRO A 152 -10.37 -13.80 2.03
C PRO A 152 -9.89 -14.28 0.65
N VAL A 153 -9.02 -13.52 -0.02
CA VAL A 153 -8.39 -13.93 -1.28
C VAL A 153 -7.36 -15.04 -1.05
N THR A 154 -6.59 -14.97 0.04
CA THR A 154 -5.69 -16.07 0.45
C THR A 154 -6.48 -17.34 0.73
N GLU A 155 -7.60 -17.24 1.43
CA GLU A 155 -8.43 -18.42 1.73
C GLU A 155 -9.04 -19.07 0.49
N GLY A 156 -9.46 -18.27 -0.51
CA GLY A 156 -9.83 -18.82 -1.81
C GLY A 156 -8.72 -19.64 -2.44
N ALA A 157 -7.48 -19.13 -2.41
CA ALA A 157 -6.33 -19.88 -2.90
C ALA A 157 -6.00 -21.13 -2.06
N LEU A 158 -6.16 -21.09 -0.73
CA LEU A 158 -5.97 -22.27 0.12
C LEU A 158 -6.99 -23.39 -0.19
N ALA A 159 -8.21 -23.01 -0.59
CA ALA A 159 -9.25 -23.95 -0.97
C ALA A 159 -9.05 -24.53 -2.38
N GLU A 160 -8.51 -23.74 -3.31
CA GLU A 160 -8.58 -24.05 -4.75
C GLU A 160 -7.23 -24.29 -5.43
N ALA A 161 -6.13 -23.70 -4.94
CA ALA A 161 -4.83 -23.78 -5.60
C ALA A 161 -4.23 -25.18 -5.48
N VAL A 162 -3.63 -25.66 -6.57
CA VAL A 162 -3.11 -27.04 -6.64
C VAL A 162 -1.59 -27.15 -6.66
N ASP A 163 -0.87 -26.17 -7.19
CA ASP A 163 0.60 -26.14 -7.20
C ASP A 163 1.19 -24.73 -7.35
N ALA A 164 2.53 -24.61 -7.32
CA ALA A 164 3.24 -23.34 -7.42
C ALA A 164 3.14 -22.61 -8.79
N ARG A 165 2.61 -23.27 -9.84
CA ARG A 165 2.31 -22.66 -11.14
C ARG A 165 0.84 -22.22 -11.24
N ASP A 166 0.03 -22.52 -10.24
CA ASP A 166 -1.36 -22.10 -10.18
C ASP A 166 -1.45 -20.55 -10.28
N PRO A 167 -2.36 -20.01 -11.11
CA PRO A 167 -2.60 -18.57 -11.19
C PRO A 167 -2.90 -17.91 -9.84
N GLN A 168 -3.37 -18.66 -8.86
CA GLN A 168 -3.67 -18.18 -7.51
C GLN A 168 -2.45 -18.13 -6.58
N PHE A 169 -1.26 -18.57 -7.01
CA PHE A 169 -0.06 -18.58 -6.16
C PHE A 169 0.22 -17.23 -5.50
N ALA A 170 0.00 -16.12 -6.21
CA ALA A 170 0.24 -14.78 -5.67
C ALA A 170 -0.66 -14.45 -4.47
N ALA A 171 -1.87 -15.04 -4.38
CA ALA A 171 -2.77 -14.87 -3.25
C ALA A 171 -2.23 -15.48 -1.95
N LEU A 172 -1.33 -16.46 -2.05
CA LEU A 172 -0.64 -17.06 -0.90
C LEU A 172 0.44 -16.17 -0.32
N THR A 173 0.65 -14.96 -0.85
CA THR A 173 1.60 -13.96 -0.31
C THR A 173 0.92 -12.90 0.55
N LEU A 174 -0.40 -12.81 0.47
CA LEU A 174 -1.16 -11.69 1.00
C LEU A 174 -1.25 -11.72 2.53
N ALA A 175 -1.47 -10.53 3.08
CA ALA A 175 -1.58 -10.26 4.49
C ALA A 175 -2.49 -9.05 4.73
N ASP A 176 -3.02 -8.94 5.94
CA ASP A 176 -3.91 -7.86 6.33
C ASP A 176 -3.16 -6.80 7.14
N ALA A 177 -3.42 -5.52 6.87
CA ALA A 177 -2.95 -4.39 7.67
C ALA A 177 -3.73 -3.12 7.33
N ALA A 178 -3.76 -2.17 8.26
CA ALA A 178 -4.27 -0.84 8.01
C ALA A 178 -3.20 0.23 8.24
N VAL A 179 -3.23 1.27 7.41
CA VAL A 179 -2.44 2.50 7.60
C VAL A 179 -3.33 3.72 7.49
N ALA A 180 -2.96 4.80 8.16
CA ALA A 180 -3.59 6.10 7.97
C ALA A 180 -2.53 7.19 7.87
N VAL A 181 -2.72 8.12 6.94
CA VAL A 181 -1.77 9.19 6.65
C VAL A 181 -2.51 10.52 6.67
N VAL A 182 -2.12 11.43 7.56
CA VAL A 182 -2.63 12.80 7.56
C VAL A 182 -1.73 13.67 6.70
N LEU A 183 -2.34 14.43 5.77
CA LEU A 183 -1.66 15.45 4.98
C LEU A 183 -2.24 16.83 5.30
N ASP A 184 -1.35 17.80 5.38
CA ASP A 184 -1.67 19.23 5.44
C ASP A 184 -0.72 20.03 4.54
N ARG A 185 -0.76 21.36 4.63
CA ARG A 185 0.12 22.24 3.87
C ARG A 185 1.55 22.20 4.43
N ALA A 186 2.53 22.02 3.55
CA ALA A 186 3.94 22.16 3.90
C ALA A 186 4.27 23.59 4.37
N VAL A 187 5.06 23.70 5.44
CA VAL A 187 5.55 24.98 5.97
C VAL A 187 6.84 25.38 5.26
N ASP A 188 7.71 24.41 5.00
CA ASP A 188 8.98 24.54 4.29
C ASP A 188 9.32 23.25 3.51
N ASP A 189 10.52 23.17 2.95
CA ASP A 189 10.97 21.99 2.19
C ASP A 189 11.58 20.88 3.08
N ALA A 190 11.67 21.08 4.39
CA ALA A 190 12.12 20.04 5.32
C ALA A 190 11.07 18.94 5.49
N GLU A 191 9.80 19.26 5.24
CA GLU A 191 8.67 18.33 5.23
C GLU A 191 7.78 18.65 4.04
N ALA A 192 7.93 17.91 2.94
CA ALA A 192 7.17 18.19 1.73
C ALA A 192 6.99 16.95 0.87
N VAL A 193 5.80 16.86 0.27
CA VAL A 193 5.56 16.06 -0.94
C VAL A 193 6.08 16.88 -2.11
N HIS A 194 7.22 16.46 -2.68
CA HIS A 194 7.85 17.12 -3.82
C HIS A 194 7.06 16.88 -5.09
N TYR A 195 6.63 15.63 -5.28
CA TYR A 195 5.74 15.23 -6.36
C TYR A 195 5.16 13.85 -6.13
N ILE A 196 3.98 13.64 -6.70
CA ILE A 196 3.36 12.34 -6.88
C ILE A 196 2.77 12.29 -8.29
N ASP A 197 3.03 11.20 -9.00
CA ASP A 197 2.49 10.96 -10.34
C ASP A 197 2.21 9.47 -10.54
N MET A 198 1.20 9.16 -11.35
CA MET A 198 0.71 7.82 -11.56
C MET A 198 0.30 7.60 -13.02
N ILE A 199 0.47 6.37 -13.50
CA ILE A 199 0.05 5.93 -14.83
C ILE A 199 -0.70 4.61 -14.73
N THR A 200 -1.74 4.47 -15.54
CA THR A 200 -2.46 3.21 -15.74
C THR A 200 -2.12 2.64 -17.11
N CYS A 201 -1.64 1.41 -17.13
CA CYS A 201 -1.39 0.61 -18.33
C CYS A 201 -2.50 -0.44 -18.46
N ALA A 202 -3.66 0.01 -18.94
CA ALA A 202 -4.91 -0.77 -18.99
C ALA A 202 -4.81 -2.01 -19.89
N GLU A 203 -3.87 -2.04 -20.84
CA GLU A 203 -3.56 -3.21 -21.67
C GLU A 203 -3.12 -4.43 -20.84
N TYR A 204 -2.70 -4.22 -19.59
CA TYR A 204 -2.29 -5.26 -18.66
C TYR A 204 -3.32 -5.57 -17.58
N SER A 205 -4.54 -5.04 -17.67
CA SER A 205 -5.62 -5.25 -16.69
C SER A 205 -5.98 -6.73 -16.48
N GLY A 206 -5.80 -7.57 -17.51
CA GLY A 206 -6.04 -9.00 -17.42
C GLY A 206 -4.98 -9.82 -16.67
N LEU A 207 -3.84 -9.22 -16.28
CA LEU A 207 -2.73 -9.96 -15.66
C LEU A 207 -2.92 -10.23 -14.17
N CYS A 208 -3.79 -9.48 -13.49
CA CYS A 208 -4.09 -9.68 -12.08
C CYS A 208 -5.53 -9.25 -11.80
N ILE A 209 -6.40 -10.22 -11.49
CA ILE A 209 -7.83 -10.00 -11.30
C ILE A 209 -8.23 -10.62 -9.96
N ALA A 210 -8.80 -9.82 -9.07
CA ALA A 210 -9.52 -10.30 -7.90
C ALA A 210 -11.02 -10.36 -8.20
N LYS A 211 -11.67 -11.49 -7.94
CA LYS A 211 -13.10 -11.70 -8.21
C LYS A 211 -13.70 -12.73 -7.24
N PRO A 212 -15.03 -12.83 -7.12
CA PRO A 212 -15.66 -13.96 -6.44
C PRO A 212 -15.23 -15.29 -7.10
N SER A 213 -15.06 -16.33 -6.28
CA SER A 213 -14.85 -17.68 -6.78
C SER A 213 -16.09 -18.19 -7.50
N ASP A 214 -15.87 -19.01 -8.53
CA ASP A 214 -16.93 -19.77 -9.19
C ASP A 214 -17.20 -21.12 -8.47
N SER A 215 -16.37 -21.48 -7.49
CA SER A 215 -16.38 -22.80 -6.82
C SER A 215 -16.66 -22.72 -5.31
N THR A 216 -16.32 -21.60 -4.67
CA THR A 216 -16.44 -21.40 -3.22
C THR A 216 -17.13 -20.07 -2.91
N GLU A 217 -17.44 -19.82 -1.64
CA GLU A 217 -17.95 -18.51 -1.18
C GLU A 217 -16.84 -17.46 -1.01
N ASN A 218 -15.59 -17.82 -1.29
CA ASN A 218 -14.43 -16.95 -1.12
C ASN A 218 -14.23 -16.00 -2.32
N MET A 219 -13.41 -14.98 -2.10
CA MET A 219 -12.77 -14.25 -3.18
C MET A 219 -11.53 -15.00 -3.65
N ILE A 220 -11.20 -14.89 -4.93
CA ILE A 220 -9.96 -15.44 -5.51
C ILE A 220 -9.22 -14.35 -6.25
N MET A 221 -7.91 -14.55 -6.43
CA MET A 221 -7.08 -13.69 -7.26
C MET A 221 -6.33 -14.53 -8.27
N LEU A 222 -6.53 -14.22 -9.54
CA LEU A 222 -5.86 -14.88 -10.66
C LEU A 222 -4.76 -13.98 -11.18
N THR A 223 -3.55 -14.51 -11.27
CA THR A 223 -2.37 -13.74 -11.67
C THR A 223 -1.53 -14.49 -12.71
N ASP A 224 -1.25 -13.84 -13.83
CA ASP A 224 -0.20 -14.28 -14.76
C ASP A 224 1.17 -13.85 -14.22
N ASN A 225 1.68 -14.66 -13.30
CA ASN A 225 2.94 -14.40 -12.61
C ASN A 225 4.14 -14.31 -13.57
N LEU A 226 4.14 -15.06 -14.66
CA LEU A 226 5.26 -15.08 -15.61
C LEU A 226 5.33 -13.76 -16.38
N THR A 227 4.20 -13.33 -16.96
CA THR A 227 4.13 -12.06 -17.68
C THR A 227 4.35 -10.89 -16.74
N MET A 228 3.81 -10.96 -15.52
CA MET A 228 4.13 -9.99 -14.49
C MET A 228 5.64 -9.98 -14.22
N GLN A 229 6.33 -11.09 -14.00
CA GLN A 229 7.77 -11.03 -13.65
C GLN A 229 8.70 -10.70 -14.84
N ALA A 230 8.16 -10.56 -16.06
CA ALA A 230 8.93 -10.21 -17.26
C ALA A 230 9.63 -8.85 -17.15
N ALA A 231 10.84 -8.77 -17.74
CA ALA A 231 11.66 -7.57 -17.67
C ALA A 231 10.98 -6.29 -18.20
N PRO A 232 10.25 -6.31 -19.34
CA PRO A 232 9.55 -5.12 -19.81
C PRO A 232 8.58 -4.53 -18.78
N ARG A 233 7.83 -5.38 -18.04
CA ARG A 233 6.91 -4.94 -16.97
C ARG A 233 7.68 -4.36 -15.79
N ARG A 234 8.74 -5.04 -15.35
CA ARG A 234 9.58 -4.56 -14.24
C ARG A 234 10.25 -3.23 -14.56
N GLU A 235 10.59 -2.96 -15.81
CA GLU A 235 11.20 -1.69 -16.22
C GLU A 235 10.19 -0.53 -16.35
N THR A 236 8.87 -0.79 -16.38
CA THR A 236 7.85 0.24 -16.63
C THR A 236 7.89 1.37 -15.60
N TRP A 237 8.04 1.06 -14.31
CA TRP A 237 8.09 2.09 -13.26
C TRP A 237 9.26 3.05 -13.47
N ALA A 238 10.44 2.53 -13.81
CA ALA A 238 11.66 3.34 -13.95
C ALA A 238 11.62 4.20 -15.22
N LYS A 239 11.04 3.65 -16.31
CA LYS A 239 10.80 4.41 -17.54
C LYS A 239 9.84 5.57 -17.27
N PHE A 240 8.72 5.29 -16.59
CA PHE A 240 7.75 6.30 -16.19
C PHE A 240 8.39 7.37 -15.27
N HIS A 241 9.12 6.97 -14.23
CA HIS A 241 9.77 7.90 -13.32
C HIS A 241 10.79 8.78 -14.04
N ARG A 242 11.58 8.23 -14.97
CA ARG A 242 12.51 9.01 -15.79
C ARG A 242 11.78 10.08 -16.61
N ASP A 243 10.62 9.75 -17.18
CA ASP A 243 9.82 10.71 -17.95
C ASP A 243 9.21 11.81 -17.05
N VAL A 244 8.78 11.46 -15.82
CA VAL A 244 8.35 12.43 -14.79
C VAL A 244 9.49 13.38 -14.41
N LEU A 245 10.70 12.86 -14.20
CA LEU A 245 11.89 13.65 -13.87
C LEU A 245 12.31 14.56 -15.03
N ALA A 246 12.27 14.06 -16.26
CA ALA A 246 12.58 14.84 -17.45
C ALA A 246 11.64 16.06 -17.60
N LYS A 247 10.33 15.88 -17.35
CA LYS A 247 9.36 17.00 -17.33
C LYS A 247 9.66 18.03 -16.25
N LYS A 248 10.32 17.62 -15.16
CA LYS A 248 10.74 18.49 -14.05
C LYS A 248 12.12 19.13 -14.28
N GLY A 249 12.83 18.76 -15.34
CA GLY A 249 14.17 19.25 -15.63
C GLY A 249 15.23 18.71 -14.67
N THR A 250 15.07 17.49 -14.17
CA THR A 250 16.03 16.83 -13.28
C THR A 250 16.20 15.35 -13.62
N THR A 251 17.10 14.66 -12.92
CA THR A 251 17.45 13.25 -13.09
C THR A 251 17.35 12.51 -11.76
N PHE A 252 17.34 11.18 -11.81
CA PHE A 252 17.24 10.36 -10.59
C PHE A 252 18.44 10.58 -9.65
N ALA A 253 19.63 10.80 -10.22
CA ALA A 253 20.83 11.08 -9.45
C ALA A 253 20.76 12.44 -8.75
N GLU A 254 20.26 13.48 -9.43
CA GLU A 254 20.11 14.83 -8.86
C GLU A 254 19.03 14.91 -7.79
N GLU A 255 18.06 14.00 -7.80
CA GLU A 255 17.04 13.92 -6.76
C GLU A 255 17.62 13.57 -5.38
N ASN A 256 18.81 12.94 -5.32
CA ASN A 256 19.51 12.61 -4.07
C ASN A 256 18.61 11.93 -3.02
N PHE A 257 17.91 10.86 -3.41
CA PHE A 257 17.09 10.09 -2.48
C PHE A 257 17.96 9.38 -1.43
N ASP A 258 17.54 9.45 -0.17
CA ASP A 258 18.16 8.70 0.93
C ASP A 258 17.68 7.24 0.94
N TYR A 259 16.42 7.01 0.57
CA TYR A 259 15.80 5.70 0.61
C TYR A 259 14.81 5.49 -0.54
N ILE A 260 14.54 4.22 -0.85
CA ILE A 260 13.48 3.81 -1.77
C ILE A 260 12.59 2.70 -1.18
N VAL A 261 11.29 2.81 -1.41
CA VAL A 261 10.27 1.85 -0.99
C VAL A 261 9.53 1.34 -2.22
N PHE A 262 9.73 0.06 -2.54
CA PHE A 262 8.93 -0.63 -3.56
C PHE A 262 7.70 -1.28 -2.94
N HIS A 263 6.71 -1.62 -3.77
CA HIS A 263 5.60 -2.47 -3.35
C HIS A 263 6.11 -3.86 -2.92
N GLN A 264 5.62 -4.38 -1.79
CA GLN A 264 6.19 -5.55 -1.10
C GLN A 264 5.52 -6.87 -1.54
N LEU A 265 5.84 -7.37 -2.74
CA LEU A 265 5.39 -8.70 -3.19
C LEU A 265 6.28 -9.86 -2.73
N GLY A 266 7.53 -9.54 -2.41
CA GLY A 266 8.56 -10.51 -2.02
C GLY A 266 9.95 -9.91 -2.17
N VAL A 267 10.91 -10.45 -1.44
CA VAL A 267 12.30 -9.93 -1.35
C VAL A 267 12.93 -9.86 -2.74
N GLY A 268 12.99 -10.99 -3.45
CA GLY A 268 13.60 -11.07 -4.78
C GLY A 268 12.88 -10.24 -5.85
N PHE A 269 11.58 -9.94 -5.68
CA PHE A 269 10.86 -9.04 -6.59
C PHE A 269 11.39 -7.60 -6.46
N THR A 270 11.52 -7.12 -5.22
CA THR A 270 11.98 -5.75 -4.98
C THR A 270 13.45 -5.53 -5.35
N GLU A 271 14.30 -6.55 -5.25
CA GLU A 271 15.68 -6.53 -5.77
C GLU A 271 15.70 -6.36 -7.29
N LYS A 272 14.91 -7.16 -8.01
CA LYS A 272 14.76 -7.06 -9.47
C LYS A 272 14.20 -5.72 -9.93
N LEU A 273 13.36 -5.06 -9.13
CA LEU A 273 12.92 -3.69 -9.40
C LEU A 273 14.08 -2.70 -9.23
N ALA A 274 14.87 -2.81 -8.15
CA ALA A 274 16.04 -1.97 -7.94
C ALA A 274 17.07 -2.10 -9.08
N GLU A 275 17.35 -3.33 -9.53
CA GLU A 275 18.21 -3.58 -10.70
C GLU A 275 17.70 -2.88 -11.96
N SER A 276 16.39 -2.97 -12.23
CA SER A 276 15.77 -2.30 -13.37
C SER A 276 15.84 -0.78 -13.26
N GLY A 277 15.67 -0.22 -12.06
CA GLY A 277 15.81 1.20 -11.79
C GLY A 277 17.22 1.69 -12.08
N SER A 278 18.22 1.00 -11.54
CA SER A 278 19.64 1.31 -11.75
C SER A 278 19.99 1.34 -13.24
N LYS A 279 19.56 0.32 -13.98
CA LYS A 279 19.76 0.22 -15.44
C LYS A 279 19.09 1.35 -16.21
N ILE A 280 17.82 1.66 -15.91
CA ILE A 280 17.02 2.62 -16.69
C ILE A 280 17.36 4.07 -16.37
N HIS A 281 17.67 4.36 -15.11
CA HIS A 281 18.10 5.69 -14.68
C HIS A 281 19.60 5.95 -14.92
N GLY A 282 20.41 4.89 -15.08
CA GLY A 282 21.86 5.01 -15.21
C GLY A 282 22.53 5.54 -13.94
N ALA A 283 21.96 5.25 -12.77
CA ALA A 283 22.39 5.76 -11.48
C ALA A 283 22.26 4.68 -10.40
N PRO A 284 23.10 4.68 -9.35
CA PRO A 284 22.94 3.75 -8.24
C PRO A 284 21.60 3.98 -7.52
N MET A 285 20.94 2.90 -7.13
CA MET A 285 19.72 2.99 -6.31
C MET A 285 20.10 3.30 -4.86
N PRO A 286 19.32 4.14 -4.15
CA PRO A 286 19.48 4.32 -2.72
C PRO A 286 19.12 3.03 -1.97
N PRO A 287 19.49 2.93 -0.67
CA PRO A 287 19.08 1.84 0.19
C PRO A 287 17.57 1.57 0.13
N ARG A 288 17.22 0.29 -0.07
CA ARG A 288 15.84 -0.18 -0.12
C ARG A 288 15.32 -0.45 1.29
N LEU A 289 14.15 0.08 1.60
CA LEU A 289 13.40 -0.28 2.81
C LEU A 289 12.42 -1.40 2.48
N ALA A 290 12.38 -2.43 3.32
CA ALA A 290 11.49 -3.57 3.13
C ALA A 290 11.18 -4.27 4.45
N CYS A 291 9.96 -4.79 4.54
CA CYS A 291 9.48 -5.54 5.70
C CYS A 291 8.58 -6.73 5.29
N VAL A 292 8.63 -7.11 4.00
CA VAL A 292 7.81 -8.18 3.41
C VAL A 292 7.99 -9.53 4.12
N GLU A 293 9.20 -9.80 4.64
CA GLU A 293 9.50 -11.03 5.37
C GLU A 293 8.68 -11.16 6.66
N LYS A 294 8.36 -10.02 7.29
CA LYS A 294 7.68 -9.91 8.58
C LYS A 294 6.16 -9.75 8.44
N TYR A 295 5.71 -8.96 7.46
CA TYR A 295 4.30 -8.59 7.34
C TYR A 295 3.60 -9.19 6.12
N GLY A 296 4.33 -9.87 5.22
CA GLY A 296 3.78 -10.33 3.95
C GLY A 296 3.41 -9.19 3.00
N ASN A 297 2.60 -9.51 1.99
CA ASN A 297 2.09 -8.54 1.02
C ASN A 297 0.79 -7.92 1.52
N THR A 298 0.89 -6.74 2.14
CA THR A 298 -0.24 -6.01 2.71
C THR A 298 -0.96 -5.07 1.73
N GLY A 299 -0.92 -5.39 0.44
CA GLY A 299 -1.65 -4.68 -0.60
C GLY A 299 -1.36 -3.17 -0.62
N ALA A 300 -2.41 -2.36 -0.63
CA ALA A 300 -2.32 -0.91 -0.71
C ALA A 300 -1.71 -0.27 0.54
N SER A 301 -1.73 -0.93 1.69
CA SER A 301 -1.13 -0.39 2.93
C SER A 301 0.40 -0.47 2.94
N THR A 302 1.01 -1.25 2.04
CA THR A 302 2.38 -1.74 2.20
C THR A 302 3.47 -0.67 2.28
N HIS A 303 3.41 0.37 1.44
CA HIS A 303 4.47 1.39 1.40
C HIS A 303 4.57 2.17 2.71
N PHE A 304 3.42 2.48 3.30
CA PHE A 304 3.35 3.24 4.54
C PHE A 304 3.49 2.34 5.77
N LEU A 305 3.19 1.05 5.66
CA LEU A 305 3.54 0.08 6.69
C LEU A 305 5.07 -0.09 6.79
N VAL A 306 5.78 -0.17 5.65
CA VAL A 306 7.26 -0.14 5.62
C VAL A 306 7.78 1.12 6.31
N LEU A 307 7.25 2.29 5.95
CA LEU A 307 7.66 3.54 6.56
C LEU A 307 7.43 3.55 8.08
N ARG A 308 6.26 3.09 8.55
CA ARG A 308 5.93 2.99 9.98
C ARG A 308 6.87 2.06 10.72
N ASP A 309 7.18 0.88 10.17
CA ASP A 309 8.09 -0.08 10.81
C ASP A 309 9.47 0.55 11.05
N TYR A 310 10.05 1.16 10.02
CA TYR A 310 11.37 1.76 10.14
C TYR A 310 11.41 3.00 11.04
N LEU A 311 10.36 3.83 11.04
CA LEU A 311 10.26 4.99 11.93
C LEU A 311 10.09 4.58 13.40
N SER A 312 9.28 3.57 13.68
CA SER A 312 9.09 3.06 15.05
C SER A 312 10.38 2.51 15.65
N ARG A 313 11.26 1.95 14.79
CA ARG A 313 12.58 1.43 15.15
C ARG A 313 13.69 2.49 15.13
N GLY A 314 13.39 3.72 14.74
CA GLY A 314 14.38 4.82 14.65
C GLY A 314 15.45 4.62 13.59
N LEU A 315 15.14 3.90 12.51
CA LEU A 315 16.10 3.53 11.46
C LEU A 315 16.14 4.52 10.29
N ILE A 316 15.22 5.48 10.25
CA ILE A 316 15.17 6.56 9.25
C ILE A 316 15.30 7.89 10.01
N PRO A 317 16.33 8.69 9.73
CA PRO A 317 16.46 10.04 10.28
C PRO A 317 15.31 10.96 9.82
N ALA A 318 14.93 11.91 10.66
CA ALA A 318 14.06 13.00 10.24
C ALA A 318 14.75 13.83 9.14
N GLY A 319 13.97 14.27 8.15
CA GLY A 319 14.46 14.99 6.97
C GLY A 319 14.93 14.08 5.84
N SER A 320 14.78 12.76 5.95
CA SER A 320 15.14 11.84 4.85
C SER A 320 14.19 11.99 3.67
N LYS A 321 14.76 12.08 2.46
CA LYS A 321 14.02 12.11 1.20
C LYS A 321 13.83 10.70 0.67
N ILE A 322 12.57 10.27 0.58
CA ILE A 322 12.18 8.90 0.22
C ILE A 322 11.47 8.89 -1.12
N CYS A 323 11.86 7.96 -1.99
CA CYS A 323 11.14 7.60 -3.20
C CYS A 323 10.23 6.40 -2.93
N PHE A 324 8.92 6.54 -3.12
CA PHE A 324 7.98 5.43 -3.08
C PHE A 324 7.57 5.05 -4.48
N VAL A 325 7.60 3.75 -4.78
CA VAL A 325 7.30 3.20 -6.10
C VAL A 325 6.11 2.24 -5.98
N PRO A 326 4.86 2.73 -6.11
CA PRO A 326 3.69 1.86 -6.19
C PRO A 326 3.62 1.07 -7.48
N THR A 327 3.19 -0.17 -7.33
CA THR A 327 2.77 -1.05 -8.43
C THR A 327 1.51 -1.76 -8.00
N ALA A 328 0.47 -1.75 -8.82
CA ALA A 328 -0.81 -2.35 -8.50
C ALA A 328 -1.44 -3.03 -9.71
N SER A 329 -2.38 -3.94 -9.47
CA SER A 329 -3.21 -4.55 -10.51
C SER A 329 -3.97 -3.50 -11.31
N GLY A 330 -4.06 -3.67 -12.62
CA GLY A 330 -4.66 -2.66 -13.52
C GLY A 330 -3.98 -2.48 -14.88
N MET A 331 -2.67 -2.62 -15.09
CA MET A 331 -1.58 -2.41 -14.13
C MET A 331 -1.37 -0.92 -13.89
N VAL A 332 -1.14 -0.54 -12.64
CA VAL A 332 -0.89 0.85 -12.26
C VAL A 332 0.54 0.97 -11.74
N PHE A 333 1.23 2.01 -12.17
CA PHE A 333 2.55 2.37 -11.68
C PHE A 333 2.52 3.81 -11.19
N GLY A 334 3.41 4.14 -10.27
CA GLY A 334 3.54 5.52 -9.84
C GLY A 334 4.87 5.78 -9.17
N VAL A 335 5.01 7.02 -8.74
CA VAL A 335 6.14 7.51 -7.98
C VAL A 335 5.66 8.61 -7.05
N LEU A 336 6.09 8.56 -5.80
CA LEU A 336 5.96 9.64 -4.82
C LEU A 336 7.36 9.98 -4.29
N SER A 337 7.72 11.25 -4.35
CA SER A 337 8.93 11.81 -3.72
C SER A 337 8.50 12.69 -2.57
N ALA A 338 8.94 12.35 -1.36
CA ALA A 338 8.63 13.12 -0.16
C ALA A 338 9.83 13.20 0.78
N THR A 339 10.04 14.37 1.38
CA THR A 339 10.90 14.49 2.57
C THR A 339 10.05 14.23 3.80
N ILE A 340 10.45 13.22 4.58
CA ILE A 340 9.77 12.81 5.80
C ILE A 340 10.47 13.48 6.98
N GLY A 341 9.81 14.43 7.63
CA GLY A 341 10.35 15.08 8.83
C GLY A 341 10.12 14.29 10.10
N GLU A 342 9.88 15.00 11.20
CA GLU A 342 9.45 14.37 12.44
C GLU A 342 7.96 14.02 12.33
N LEU A 343 7.69 12.86 11.72
CA LEU A 343 6.37 12.25 11.84
C LEU A 343 6.14 11.94 13.30
N VAL A 344 5.02 12.43 13.81
CA VAL A 344 4.69 12.17 15.20
C VAL A 344 4.30 10.70 15.32
N LYS A 345 4.96 10.04 16.27
CA LYS A 345 4.92 8.59 16.49
C LYS A 345 3.64 8.15 17.15
#